data_AF-A0A2K4MHW2-F1
#
_entry.id   AF-A0A2K4MHW2-F1
#
_cell.length_a   1.000
_cell.length_b   1.000
_cell.length_c   1.000
_cell.angle_alpha   90.00
_cell.angle_beta   90.00
_cell.angle_gamma   90.00
#
_symmetry.space_group_name_H-M   'P 1'
#
loop_
_entity.id
_entity.type
_entity.pdbx_description
1 polymer ?
#
loop_
_entity_poly.entity_id
_entity_poly.type
_entity_poly.pdbx_seq_one_letter_code
_entity_poly.pdbx_strand_id
1 'polypeptide(L)'
;MSMNTFASFRQSGVSMLEVLVALVVISLGLLGIAGMQAAAINNTNIARSRSIGAIAAESMAAAMHANNAYWTALSSANSNSWTVTASGVTGTPSLTQTVNCSASGSNCSAANMAAYDTTQWGSGMLGTLPNGQGQIACTTSAPTTCTITVSWQEKQSKVNAATMTAPATASATYQMVVIP
;
A
#
# COMPACT_ATOMS: atom_id res chain seq x y z
N MET A 1 -24.87 24.94 -72.70
CA MET A 1 -24.04 24.97 -71.47
C MET A 1 -24.85 24.27 -70.39
N SER A 2 -24.29 23.22 -69.79
CA SER A 2 -24.95 22.21 -68.96
C SER A 2 -25.76 22.78 -67.79
N MET A 3 -27.03 22.37 -67.65
CA MET A 3 -27.84 22.60 -66.44
C MET A 3 -27.56 21.46 -65.45
N ASN A 4 -26.78 21.74 -64.41
CA ASN A 4 -26.57 20.81 -63.31
C ASN A 4 -27.87 20.66 -62.52
N THR A 5 -28.43 19.45 -62.51
CA THR A 5 -29.60 19.10 -61.70
C THR A 5 -29.13 18.80 -60.27
N PHE A 6 -29.45 19.67 -59.32
CA PHE A 6 -29.22 19.38 -57.90
C PHE A 6 -30.26 18.36 -57.43
N ALA A 7 -29.82 17.15 -57.10
CA ALA A 7 -30.69 16.15 -56.48
C ALA A 7 -31.12 16.62 -55.08
N SER A 8 -32.42 16.84 -54.90
CA SER A 8 -33.02 17.12 -53.59
C SER A 8 -33.12 15.82 -52.79
N PHE A 9 -32.23 15.66 -51.80
CA PHE A 9 -32.36 14.59 -50.82
C PHE A 9 -33.56 14.91 -49.93
N ARG A 10 -34.58 14.03 -49.95
CA ARG A 10 -35.71 14.12 -49.02
C ARG A 10 -35.20 13.90 -47.60
N GLN A 11 -35.25 14.94 -46.78
CA GLN A 11 -34.97 14.86 -45.34
C GLN A 11 -36.09 14.04 -44.68
N SER A 12 -35.83 12.76 -44.43
CA SER A 12 -36.65 11.92 -43.56
C SER A 12 -36.38 12.33 -42.11
N GLY A 13 -37.32 13.07 -41.50
CA GLY A 13 -37.24 13.39 -40.08
C GLY A 13 -37.22 12.10 -39.24
N VAL A 14 -36.25 11.99 -38.34
CA VAL A 14 -36.19 10.93 -37.33
C VAL A 14 -37.42 11.03 -36.42
N SER A 15 -38.02 9.89 -36.11
CA SER A 15 -39.20 9.81 -35.23
C SER A 15 -38.83 10.22 -33.79
N MET A 16 -39.72 10.87 -33.05
CA MET A 16 -39.51 11.18 -31.61
C MET A 16 -39.19 9.92 -30.78
N LEU A 17 -39.67 8.75 -31.21
CA LEU A 17 -39.38 7.46 -30.59
C LEU A 17 -37.92 7.05 -30.79
N GLU A 18 -37.31 7.37 -31.93
CA GLU A 18 -35.93 7.04 -32.25
C GLU A 18 -34.95 7.80 -31.35
N VAL A 19 -35.23 9.07 -31.08
CA VAL A 19 -34.45 9.90 -30.15
C VAL A 19 -34.56 9.37 -28.72
N LEU A 20 -35.76 8.97 -28.27
CA LEU A 20 -35.96 8.39 -26.94
C LEU A 20 -35.19 7.08 -26.77
N VAL A 21 -35.23 6.19 -27.77
CA VAL A 21 -34.47 4.93 -27.75
C VAL A 21 -32.97 5.21 -27.74
N ALA A 22 -32.49 6.16 -28.54
CA ALA A 22 -31.07 6.55 -28.55
C ALA A 22 -30.62 7.06 -27.17
N LEU A 23 -31.41 7.89 -26.50
CA LEU A 23 -31.11 8.38 -25.15
C LEU A 23 -31.06 7.24 -24.12
N VAL A 24 -31.96 6.27 -24.20
CA VAL A 24 -31.94 5.08 -23.33
C VAL A 24 -30.65 4.28 -23.55
N VAL A 25 -30.30 3.98 -24.80
CA VAL A 25 -29.07 3.20 -25.11
C VAL A 25 -27.82 3.93 -24.63
N ILE A 26 -27.73 5.25 -24.88
CA ILE A 26 -26.60 6.07 -24.40
C ILE A 26 -26.53 6.07 -22.87
N SER A 27 -27.67 6.22 -22.19
CA SER A 27 -27.71 6.21 -20.73
C SER A 27 -27.18 4.89 -20.16
N LEU A 28 -27.60 3.74 -20.70
CA LEU A 28 -27.12 2.41 -20.30
C LEU A 28 -25.61 2.25 -20.57
N GLY A 29 -25.13 2.75 -21.70
CA GLY A 29 -23.69 2.79 -22.01
C GLY A 29 -22.88 3.60 -20.99
N LEU A 30 -23.38 4.78 -20.59
CA LEU A 30 -22.75 5.63 -19.59
C LEU A 30 -22.73 4.98 -18.20
N LEU A 31 -23.81 4.28 -17.79
CA LEU A 31 -23.82 3.50 -16.55
C LEU A 31 -22.78 2.38 -16.57
N GLY A 32 -22.62 1.69 -17.70
CA GLY A 32 -21.58 0.67 -17.87
C GLY A 32 -20.16 1.25 -17.69
N ILE A 33 -19.90 2.40 -18.30
CA ILE A 33 -18.61 3.11 -18.17
C ILE A 33 -18.37 3.56 -16.72
N ALA A 34 -19.38 4.11 -16.05
CA ALA A 34 -19.26 4.53 -14.65
C ALA A 34 -18.91 3.36 -13.72
N GLY A 35 -19.52 2.19 -13.94
CA GLY A 35 -19.17 0.95 -13.21
C GLY A 35 -17.71 0.53 -13.42
N MET A 36 -17.22 0.57 -14.67
CA MET A 36 -15.83 0.27 -14.98
C MET A 36 -14.85 1.27 -14.35
N GLN A 37 -15.18 2.57 -14.37
CA GLN A 37 -14.36 3.61 -13.72
C GLN A 37 -14.26 3.38 -12.20
N ALA A 38 -15.37 3.08 -11.54
CA ALA A 38 -15.39 2.79 -10.11
C ALA A 38 -14.53 1.56 -9.77
N ALA A 39 -14.60 0.49 -10.57
CA ALA A 39 -13.76 -0.69 -10.41
C ALA A 39 -12.27 -0.37 -10.62
N ALA A 40 -11.92 0.42 -11.63
CA ALA A 40 -10.55 0.83 -11.92
C ALA A 40 -9.94 1.64 -10.77
N ILE A 41 -10.69 2.59 -10.19
CA ILE A 41 -10.25 3.38 -9.03
C ILE A 41 -9.98 2.47 -7.83
N ASN A 42 -10.86 1.50 -7.57
CA ASN A 42 -10.66 0.57 -6.45
C ASN A 42 -9.41 -0.30 -6.64
N ASN A 43 -9.22 -0.86 -7.84
CA ASN A 43 -8.02 -1.64 -8.17
C ASN A 43 -6.74 -0.81 -8.04
N THR A 44 -6.79 0.46 -8.44
CA THR A 44 -5.65 1.39 -8.29
C THR A 44 -5.31 1.64 -6.83
N ASN A 45 -6.31 1.79 -5.95
CA ASN A 45 -6.07 1.96 -4.51
C ASN A 45 -5.47 0.70 -3.88
N ILE A 46 -5.94 -0.49 -4.25
CA ILE A 46 -5.40 -1.77 -3.79
C ILE A 46 -3.92 -1.91 -4.21
N ALA A 47 -3.64 -1.67 -5.50
CA ALA A 47 -2.27 -1.72 -6.01
C ALA A 47 -1.36 -0.72 -5.29
N ARG A 48 -1.83 0.50 -5.06
CA ARG A 48 -1.09 1.52 -4.31
C ARG A 48 -0.72 1.06 -2.90
N SER A 49 -1.67 0.53 -2.12
CA SER A 49 -1.38 0.06 -0.76
C SER A 49 -0.36 -1.09 -0.75
N ARG A 50 -0.45 -2.02 -1.70
CA ARG A 50 0.54 -3.11 -1.86
C ARG A 50 1.92 -2.59 -2.19
N SER A 51 2.01 -1.61 -3.10
CA SER A 51 3.28 -0.97 -3.43
C SER A 51 3.89 -0.24 -2.24
N ILE A 52 3.09 0.51 -1.48
CA ILE A 52 3.57 1.18 -0.25
C ILE A 52 4.03 0.15 0.78
N GLY A 53 3.30 -0.96 0.96
CA GLY A 53 3.68 -2.05 1.86
C GLY A 53 5.03 -2.67 1.51
N ALA A 54 5.30 -2.92 0.23
CA ALA A 54 6.59 -3.41 -0.25
C ALA A 54 7.71 -2.39 -0.03
N ILE A 55 7.52 -1.13 -0.43
CA ILE A 55 8.50 -0.06 -0.24
C ILE A 55 8.78 0.16 1.26
N ALA A 56 7.76 0.07 2.11
CA ALA A 56 7.94 0.17 3.55
C ALA A 56 8.87 -0.93 4.06
N ALA A 57 8.66 -2.19 3.67
CA ALA A 57 9.53 -3.28 4.07
C ALA A 57 10.96 -3.07 3.55
N GLU A 58 11.12 -2.72 2.26
CA GLU A 58 12.42 -2.44 1.63
C GLU A 58 13.17 -1.28 2.32
N SER A 59 12.46 -0.22 2.73
CA SER A 59 13.06 0.90 3.43
C SER A 59 13.63 0.50 4.81
N MET A 60 12.93 -0.38 5.54
CA MET A 60 13.42 -0.88 6.82
C MET A 60 14.60 -1.83 6.63
N ALA A 61 14.58 -2.64 5.58
CA ALA A 61 15.71 -3.48 5.21
C ALA A 61 16.97 -2.68 4.88
N ALA A 62 16.82 -1.60 4.10
CA ALA A 62 17.92 -0.69 3.80
C ALA A 62 18.47 -0.05 5.09
N ALA A 63 17.61 0.34 6.03
CA ALA A 63 18.03 0.83 7.34
C ALA A 63 18.79 -0.23 8.16
N MET A 64 18.37 -1.51 8.10
CA MET A 64 19.08 -2.61 8.75
C MET A 64 20.49 -2.79 8.19
N HIS A 65 20.64 -2.76 6.87
CA HIS A 65 21.96 -2.84 6.23
C HIS A 65 22.85 -1.64 6.58
N ALA A 66 22.27 -0.44 6.61
CA ALA A 66 23.02 0.77 6.98
C ALA A 66 23.51 0.73 8.43
N ASN A 67 22.75 0.07 9.33
CA ASN A 67 23.08 -0.08 10.74
C ASN A 67 23.33 -1.54 11.14
N ASN A 68 24.12 -2.26 10.33
CA ASN A 68 24.50 -3.65 10.59
C ASN A 68 24.99 -3.87 12.03
N ALA A 69 25.77 -2.93 12.57
CA ALA A 69 26.40 -3.04 13.88
C ALA A 69 25.41 -3.31 15.03
N TYR A 70 24.18 -2.81 14.95
CA TYR A 70 23.14 -3.14 15.93
C TYR A 70 22.53 -4.52 15.66
N TRP A 71 22.14 -4.77 14.40
CA TRP A 71 21.35 -5.94 14.03
C TRP A 71 22.14 -7.25 14.05
N THR A 72 23.46 -7.21 13.84
CA THR A 72 24.31 -8.40 13.96
C THR A 72 24.77 -8.68 15.40
N ALA A 73 24.71 -7.68 16.28
CA ALA A 73 25.12 -7.78 17.69
C ALA A 73 23.97 -8.17 18.66
N LEU A 74 22.87 -8.70 18.13
CA LEU A 74 21.71 -9.11 18.94
C LEU A 74 22.04 -10.29 19.85
N SER A 75 21.55 -10.23 21.10
CA SER A 75 21.76 -11.28 22.10
C SER A 75 20.70 -12.37 21.99
N SER A 76 21.11 -13.63 22.07
CA SER A 76 20.19 -14.78 22.15
C SER A 76 19.40 -14.85 23.46
N ALA A 77 19.72 -14.00 24.44
CA ALA A 77 18.97 -13.90 25.69
C ALA A 77 17.64 -13.14 25.54
N ASN A 78 17.45 -12.41 24.44
CA ASN A 78 16.23 -11.66 24.15
C ASN A 78 15.39 -12.37 23.09
N SER A 79 14.10 -12.00 23.00
CA SER A 79 13.21 -12.49 21.94
C SER A 79 13.57 -11.96 20.55
N ASN A 80 14.29 -10.83 20.47
CA ASN A 80 14.69 -10.15 19.22
C ASN A 80 13.52 -9.96 18.25
N SER A 81 12.40 -9.53 18.81
CA SER A 81 11.14 -9.35 18.10
C SER A 81 10.49 -8.05 18.53
N TRP A 82 10.02 -7.29 17.53
CA TRP A 82 9.43 -5.98 17.69
C TRP A 82 8.15 -5.86 16.88
N THR A 83 7.14 -5.24 17.49
CA THR A 83 5.94 -4.75 16.80
C THR A 83 6.06 -3.24 16.68
N VAL A 84 5.86 -2.74 15.46
CA VAL A 84 5.98 -1.33 15.11
C VAL A 84 4.64 -0.83 14.61
N THR A 85 4.18 0.29 15.14
CA THR A 85 2.95 0.96 14.71
C THR A 85 3.23 2.46 14.57
N ALA A 86 2.26 3.20 14.02
CA ALA A 86 2.36 4.66 13.97
C ALA A 86 2.52 5.32 15.36
N SER A 87 2.07 4.65 16.42
CA SER A 87 2.12 5.15 17.80
C SER A 87 3.41 4.78 18.53
N GLY A 88 4.25 3.90 17.97
CA GLY A 88 5.52 3.52 18.58
C GLY A 88 5.93 2.06 18.35
N VAL A 89 7.02 1.69 19.02
CA VAL A 89 7.69 0.38 18.92
C VAL A 89 7.61 -0.34 20.27
N THR A 90 7.23 -1.62 20.25
CA THR A 90 7.24 -2.50 21.42
C THR A 90 8.02 -3.77 21.09
N GLY A 91 8.81 -4.29 22.03
CA GLY A 91 9.63 -5.48 21.79
C GLY A 91 10.83 -5.57 22.71
N THR A 92 11.61 -6.64 22.57
CA THR A 92 12.83 -6.87 23.36
C THR A 92 14.01 -7.22 22.45
N PRO A 93 15.20 -6.62 22.64
CA PRO A 93 15.50 -5.49 23.55
C PRO A 93 14.73 -4.20 23.20
N SER A 94 14.55 -3.29 24.16
CA SER A 94 13.74 -2.09 23.92
C SER A 94 14.36 -1.16 22.86
N LEU A 95 13.55 -0.73 21.90
CA LEU A 95 13.90 0.23 20.84
C LEU A 95 13.13 1.54 21.04
N THR A 96 13.36 2.22 22.16
CA THR A 96 12.74 3.52 22.45
C THR A 96 13.58 4.64 21.84
N GLN A 97 13.00 5.45 20.97
CA GLN A 97 13.67 6.64 20.43
C GLN A 97 13.85 7.69 21.54
N THR A 98 15.07 7.82 22.05
CA THR A 98 15.46 8.86 23.04
C THR A 98 16.28 9.98 22.40
N VAL A 99 16.83 9.75 21.22
CA VAL A 99 17.69 10.68 20.48
C VAL A 99 17.16 10.84 19.06
N ASN A 100 17.10 12.08 18.57
CA ASN A 100 16.82 12.35 17.16
C ASN A 100 18.12 12.25 16.35
N CYS A 101 18.30 11.12 15.67
CA CYS A 101 19.50 10.83 14.88
C CYS A 101 19.56 11.56 13.53
N SER A 102 18.52 12.32 13.17
CA SER A 102 18.53 13.21 11.99
C SER A 102 18.94 14.65 12.30
N ALA A 103 19.02 15.03 13.58
CA ALA A 103 19.40 16.38 13.96
C ALA A 103 20.91 16.59 13.80
N SER A 104 21.30 17.75 13.25
CA SER A 104 22.71 18.11 13.07
C SER A 104 23.44 18.17 14.41
N GLY A 105 24.60 17.50 14.50
CA GLY A 105 25.41 17.44 15.72
C GLY A 105 24.97 16.37 16.73
N SER A 106 23.94 15.58 16.43
CA SER A 106 23.58 14.41 17.25
C SER A 106 24.61 13.29 17.12
N ASN A 107 25.08 12.76 18.25
CA ASN A 107 25.87 11.53 18.31
C ASN A 107 24.94 10.34 18.58
N CYS A 108 24.72 9.48 17.59
CA CYS A 108 23.90 8.29 17.75
C CYS A 108 24.73 7.00 17.81
N SER A 109 24.51 6.21 18.86
CA SER A 109 24.97 4.83 18.91
C SER A 109 24.16 3.98 17.91
N ALA A 110 24.64 2.77 17.61
CA ALA A 110 23.93 1.82 16.77
C ALA A 110 22.52 1.50 17.31
N ALA A 111 22.37 1.41 18.64
CA ALA A 111 21.06 1.20 19.27
C ALA A 111 20.13 2.42 19.13
N ASN A 112 20.67 3.65 19.28
CA ASN A 112 19.89 4.87 19.09
C ASN A 112 19.42 4.99 17.63
N MET A 113 20.28 4.65 16.68
CA MET A 113 19.94 4.65 15.25
C MET A 113 18.84 3.63 14.94
N ALA A 114 18.94 2.39 15.44
CA ALA A 114 17.89 1.39 15.24
C ALA A 114 16.55 1.81 15.86
N ALA A 115 16.56 2.43 17.04
CA ALA A 115 15.36 2.96 17.67
C ALA A 115 14.77 4.14 16.89
N TYR A 116 15.64 5.00 16.33
CA TYR A 116 15.22 6.10 15.48
C TYR A 116 14.56 5.60 14.20
N ASP A 117 15.23 4.72 13.46
CA ASP A 117 14.77 4.17 12.18
C ASP A 117 13.44 3.44 12.33
N THR A 118 13.33 2.54 13.32
CA THR A 118 12.08 1.79 13.58
C THR A 118 10.92 2.71 13.98
N THR A 119 11.19 3.78 14.73
CA THR A 119 10.17 4.77 15.09
C THR A 119 9.73 5.60 13.89
N GLN A 120 10.66 6.06 13.05
CA GLN A 120 10.33 6.81 11.82
C GLN A 120 9.62 5.93 10.78
N TRP A 121 9.99 4.65 10.70
CA TRP A 121 9.32 3.67 9.86
C TRP A 121 7.86 3.49 10.28
N GLY A 122 7.61 3.40 11.59
CA GLY A 122 6.28 3.35 12.18
C GLY A 122 5.42 4.57 11.89
N SER A 123 5.86 5.76 12.31
CA SER A 123 5.08 6.99 12.18
C SER A 123 5.00 7.53 10.76
N GLY A 124 6.00 7.24 9.92
CA GLY A 124 6.06 7.64 8.52
C GLY A 124 5.38 6.62 7.60
N MET A 125 6.14 5.60 7.17
CA MET A 125 5.70 4.67 6.12
C MET A 125 4.46 3.87 6.53
N LEU A 126 4.48 3.26 7.71
CA LEU A 126 3.36 2.43 8.19
C LEU A 126 2.11 3.27 8.51
N GLY A 127 2.30 4.51 8.95
CA GLY A 127 1.20 5.47 9.16
C GLY A 127 0.42 5.84 7.89
N THR A 128 1.00 5.66 6.70
CA THR A 128 0.29 5.90 5.43
C THR A 128 -0.61 4.74 5.01
N LEU A 129 -0.40 3.55 5.57
CA LEU A 129 -1.19 2.37 5.27
C LEU A 129 -2.43 2.32 6.18
N PRO A 130 -3.61 1.93 5.68
CA PRO A 130 -4.80 1.77 6.52
C PRO A 130 -4.57 0.71 7.60
N ASN A 131 -4.54 1.11 8.87
CA ASN A 131 -4.19 0.23 9.98
C ASN A 131 -2.85 -0.51 9.76
N GLY A 132 -1.87 0.20 9.20
CA GLY A 132 -0.53 -0.30 8.93
C GLY A 132 0.23 -0.68 10.21
N GLN A 133 0.82 -1.87 10.22
CA GLN A 133 1.64 -2.39 11.30
C GLN A 133 2.85 -3.12 10.74
N GLY A 134 3.97 -3.01 11.42
CA GLY A 134 5.22 -3.69 11.12
C GLY A 134 5.57 -4.69 12.20
N GLN A 135 6.22 -5.77 11.83
CA GLN A 135 6.88 -6.68 12.76
C GLN A 135 8.29 -6.96 12.25
N ILE A 136 9.24 -6.99 13.18
CA ILE A 136 10.62 -7.35 12.92
C ILE A 136 10.94 -8.51 13.84
N ALA A 137 11.44 -9.62 13.30
CA ALA A 137 11.86 -10.77 14.09
C ALA A 137 13.23 -11.26 13.58
N CYS A 138 14.24 -11.25 14.44
CA CYS A 138 15.60 -11.61 14.08
C CYS A 138 16.07 -12.88 14.79
N THR A 139 16.81 -13.72 14.06
CA THR A 139 17.52 -14.88 14.60
C THR A 139 18.98 -14.52 14.87
N THR A 140 19.57 -15.05 15.93
CA THR A 140 20.97 -14.81 16.31
C THR A 140 21.94 -15.89 15.83
N SER A 141 21.45 -16.91 15.11
CA SER A 141 22.29 -17.89 14.42
C SER A 141 23.10 -17.19 13.33
N ALA A 142 24.39 -17.48 13.20
CA ALA A 142 25.21 -16.90 12.14
C ALA A 142 24.88 -17.55 10.77
N PRO A 143 24.51 -16.77 9.73
CA PRO A 143 24.38 -15.31 9.71
C PRO A 143 23.05 -14.81 10.31
N THR A 144 23.12 -13.73 11.11
CA THR A 144 21.93 -13.10 11.70
C THR A 144 20.93 -12.76 10.60
N THR A 145 19.70 -13.23 10.75
CA THR A 145 18.65 -13.08 9.74
C THR A 145 17.44 -12.42 10.38
N CYS A 146 16.98 -11.33 9.79
CA CYS A 146 15.81 -10.57 10.24
C CYS A 146 14.67 -10.70 9.23
N THR A 147 13.50 -11.07 9.72
CA THR A 147 12.25 -11.09 8.96
C THR A 147 11.49 -9.80 9.24
N ILE A 148 11.19 -9.04 8.19
CA ILE A 148 10.35 -7.85 8.24
C ILE A 148 8.99 -8.21 7.66
N THR A 149 7.94 -7.99 8.44
CA THR A 149 6.55 -8.22 8.05
C THR A 149 5.79 -6.91 8.12
N VAL A 150 5.18 -6.49 7.02
CA VAL A 150 4.31 -5.32 6.94
C VAL A 150 2.89 -5.80 6.71
N SER A 151 1.95 -5.35 7.52
CA SER A 151 0.54 -5.71 7.42
C SER A 151 -0.33 -4.47 7.40
N TRP A 152 -1.43 -4.51 6.65
CA TRP A 152 -2.39 -3.42 6.56
C TRP A 152 -3.78 -3.95 6.23
N GLN A 153 -4.79 -3.13 6.45
CA GLN A 153 -6.15 -3.43 5.99
C GLN A 153 -6.32 -2.99 4.54
N GLU A 154 -6.71 -3.92 3.71
CA GLU A 154 -6.97 -3.74 2.30
C GLU A 154 -8.48 -3.75 2.04
N LYS A 155 -8.96 -2.81 1.22
CA LYS A 155 -10.35 -2.82 0.75
C LYS A 155 -10.54 -3.99 -0.22
N GLN A 156 -11.55 -4.82 0.00
CA GLN A 156 -11.88 -5.90 -0.91
C GLN A 156 -12.84 -5.39 -2.01
N SER A 157 -12.49 -5.59 -3.28
CA SER A 157 -13.39 -5.35 -4.39
C SER A 157 -14.44 -6.46 -4.48
N LYS A 158 -15.72 -6.15 -4.28
CA LYS A 158 -16.85 -7.10 -4.43
C LYS A 158 -17.14 -7.41 -5.91
N VAL A 159 -16.15 -7.93 -6.64
CA VAL A 159 -16.35 -8.32 -8.05
C VAL A 159 -17.11 -9.65 -8.15
N ASN A 160 -16.99 -10.53 -7.14
CA ASN A 160 -17.69 -11.82 -7.05
C ASN A 160 -18.64 -11.87 -5.84
N ALA A 161 -19.61 -10.96 -5.78
CA ALA A 161 -20.48 -10.76 -4.62
C ALA A 161 -21.46 -11.90 -4.30
N ALA A 162 -21.43 -13.04 -5.02
CA ALA A 162 -22.38 -14.13 -4.80
C ALA A 162 -22.12 -14.97 -3.53
N THR A 163 -20.94 -14.87 -2.89
CA THR A 163 -20.57 -15.85 -1.84
C THR A 163 -19.79 -15.32 -0.63
N MET A 164 -19.77 -14.02 -0.31
CA MET A 164 -19.05 -13.57 0.90
C MET A 164 -19.87 -12.63 1.82
N THR A 165 -20.29 -13.19 2.96
CA THR A 165 -20.67 -12.53 4.22
C THR A 165 -19.42 -12.12 5.04
N ALA A 166 -18.32 -11.76 4.38
CA ALA A 166 -17.08 -11.34 5.04
C ALA A 166 -16.97 -9.81 5.11
N PRO A 167 -16.24 -9.25 6.10
CA PRO A 167 -16.04 -7.80 6.22
C PRO A 167 -15.50 -7.21 4.90
N ALA A 168 -15.88 -5.97 4.59
CA ALA A 168 -15.44 -5.24 3.38
C ALA A 168 -13.92 -4.93 3.34
N THR A 169 -13.17 -5.41 4.33
CA THR A 169 -11.75 -5.19 4.56
C THR A 169 -11.09 -6.51 4.95
N ALA A 170 -10.03 -6.89 4.24
CA ALA A 170 -9.20 -8.04 4.56
C ALA A 170 -7.80 -7.56 4.97
N SER A 171 -7.14 -8.27 5.88
CA SER A 171 -5.73 -7.97 6.20
C SER A 171 -4.83 -8.53 5.10
N ALA A 172 -4.01 -7.66 4.51
CA ALA A 172 -2.95 -8.02 3.58
C ALA A 172 -1.60 -7.91 4.28
N THR A 173 -0.65 -8.76 3.86
CA THR A 173 0.68 -8.83 4.45
C THR A 173 1.74 -8.94 3.36
N TYR A 174 2.85 -8.23 3.54
CA TYR A 174 4.08 -8.36 2.77
C TYR A 174 5.20 -8.76 3.73
N GLN A 175 5.99 -9.76 3.37
CA GLN A 175 7.10 -10.25 4.20
C GLN A 175 8.37 -10.31 3.37
N MET A 176 9.48 -9.89 3.97
CA MET A 176 10.81 -10.00 3.40
C MET A 176 11.82 -10.45 4.45
N VAL A 177 12.89 -11.08 3.99
CA VAL A 177 13.97 -11.57 4.84
C VAL A 177 15.25 -10.82 4.47
N VAL A 178 15.99 -10.38 5.49
CA VAL A 178 17.21 -9.59 5.40
C VAL A 178 18.30 -10.27 6.20
N ILE A 179 19.51 -10.27 5.64
CA ILE A 179 20.73 -10.59 6.37
C ILE A 179 21.48 -9.26 6.51
N PRO A 180 21.44 -8.60 7.68
CA PRO A 180 22.01 -7.27 7.88
C PRO A 180 23.51 -7.17 7.56
#